data_AF-A0A975ELB4-F1
#
_entry.id   AF-A0A975ELB4-F1
#
_cell.length_a   1.000
_cell.length_b   1.000
_cell.length_c   1.000
_cell.angle_alpha   90.00
_cell.angle_beta   90.00
_cell.angle_gamma   90.00
#
_symmetry.space_group_name_H-M   'P 1'
#
loop_
_entity.id
_entity.type
_entity.pdbx_description
1 polymer ?
#
loop_
_entity_poly.entity_id
_entity_poly.type
_entity_poly.pdbx_seq_one_letter_code
_entity_poly.pdbx_strand_id
1 'polypeptide(L)'
;MEETRNSFELVESRDAIELVPRWEAQAWWFFAGGGLILAVVLTVVVLRRKKSVADPHRERREAYREAKEDFREAQGGGVRDAAIRVSVILRRYLARSLGEPSLYETHEEFISRHDALNSLPGDVRDEAAQFFGRLAALKYAPVPPDAEPAAIRDGGLELLERMHAA
;
A
#
# COMPACT_ATOMS: atom_id res chain seq x y z
N MET A 1 26.93 71.30 -70.06
CA MET A 1 25.69 71.23 -69.29
C MET A 1 25.25 69.77 -69.36
N GLU A 2 25.61 68.98 -68.36
CA GLU A 2 25.25 67.57 -68.25
C GLU A 2 24.27 67.42 -67.09
N GLU A 3 23.06 66.94 -67.40
CA GLU A 3 22.03 66.58 -66.43
C GLU A 3 22.48 65.34 -65.65
N THR A 4 22.77 65.50 -64.36
CA THR A 4 22.93 64.40 -63.41
C THR A 4 21.56 63.81 -63.07
N ARG A 5 21.17 62.76 -63.80
CA ARG A 5 20.04 61.89 -63.41
C ARG A 5 20.45 61.08 -62.16
N ASN A 6 19.96 61.49 -61.00
CA ASN A 6 20.00 60.67 -59.78
C ASN A 6 19.22 59.37 -60.03
N SER A 7 19.95 58.27 -60.20
CA SER A 7 19.38 56.93 -60.14
C SER A 7 18.96 56.66 -58.69
N PHE A 8 17.65 56.67 -58.44
CA PHE A 8 17.10 56.11 -57.21
C PHE A 8 17.35 54.60 -57.21
N GLU A 9 18.46 54.18 -56.59
CA GLU A 9 18.64 52.79 -56.19
C GLU A 9 17.64 52.50 -55.07
N LEU A 10 16.61 51.72 -55.40
CA LEU A 10 15.74 51.10 -54.42
C LEU A 10 16.60 50.07 -53.67
N VAL A 11 17.17 50.47 -52.54
CA VAL A 11 17.73 49.53 -51.56
C VAL A 11 16.57 48.70 -51.06
N GLU A 12 16.51 47.45 -51.51
CA GLU A 12 15.52 46.47 -51.08
C GLU A 12 15.59 46.37 -49.55
N SER A 13 14.50 46.79 -48.91
CA SER A 13 14.35 46.71 -47.45
C SER A 13 14.56 45.26 -47.05
N ARG A 14 15.56 45.01 -46.17
CA ARG A 14 15.80 43.69 -45.57
C ARG A 14 14.47 43.01 -45.25
N ASP A 15 14.30 41.81 -45.82
CA ASP A 15 13.08 41.03 -45.77
C ASP A 15 12.52 40.98 -44.34
N ALA A 16 11.26 41.41 -44.18
CA ALA A 16 10.53 41.37 -42.92
C ALA A 16 10.40 39.95 -42.31
N ILE A 17 10.83 38.93 -43.06
CA ILE A 17 10.90 37.52 -42.67
C ILE A 17 12.01 37.28 -41.62
N GLU A 18 13.06 38.10 -41.55
CA GLU A 18 14.11 37.97 -40.52
C GLU A 18 13.67 38.46 -39.12
N LEU A 19 12.64 39.30 -39.04
CA LEU A 19 12.17 39.90 -37.78
C LEU A 19 11.12 39.06 -37.06
N VAL A 20 10.65 37.95 -37.64
CA VAL A 20 9.69 37.06 -37.00
C VAL A 20 10.45 36.10 -36.08
N PRO A 21 10.24 36.13 -34.74
CA PRO A 21 10.88 35.20 -33.83
C PRO A 21 10.53 33.77 -34.26
N ARG A 22 11.52 32.94 -34.58
CA ARG A 22 11.31 31.53 -34.99
C ARG A 22 10.96 30.65 -33.79
N TRP A 23 9.84 30.93 -33.13
CA TRP A 23 9.30 30.17 -31.99
C TRP A 23 9.08 28.68 -32.33
N GLU A 24 8.87 28.37 -33.61
CA GLU A 24 8.74 27.02 -34.15
C GLU A 24 10.01 26.17 -33.97
N ALA A 25 11.21 26.75 -34.06
CA ALA A 25 12.46 26.02 -33.84
C ALA A 25 12.72 25.74 -32.34
N GLN A 26 12.17 26.58 -31.45
CA GLN A 26 12.27 26.43 -30.00
C GLN A 26 11.21 25.45 -29.45
N ALA A 27 10.07 25.29 -30.15
CA ALA A 27 8.96 24.43 -29.73
C ALA A 27 9.35 22.95 -29.58
N TRP A 28 10.30 22.47 -30.40
CA TRP A 28 10.80 21.08 -30.33
C TRP A 28 11.47 20.75 -29.00
N TRP A 29 12.07 21.73 -28.31
CA TRP A 29 12.65 21.54 -26.98
C TRP A 29 11.61 21.27 -25.91
N PHE A 30 10.39 21.82 -26.04
CA PHE A 30 9.29 21.54 -25.12
C PHE A 30 8.74 20.13 -25.32
N PHE A 31 8.65 19.65 -26.56
CA PHE A 31 8.26 18.26 -26.82
C PHE A 31 9.34 17.25 -26.40
N ALA A 32 10.62 17.56 -26.64
CA ALA A 32 11.74 16.73 -26.21
C ALA A 32 11.83 16.67 -24.67
N GLY A 33 11.72 17.82 -23.99
CA GLY A 33 11.72 17.90 -22.52
C GLY A 33 10.48 17.26 -21.90
N GLY A 34 9.30 17.53 -22.46
CA GLY A 34 8.04 16.93 -22.04
C GLY A 34 8.01 15.41 -22.21
N GLY A 35 8.54 14.91 -23.33
CA GLY A 35 8.68 13.48 -23.58
C GLY A 35 9.61 12.79 -22.58
N LEU A 36 10.74 13.43 -22.23
CA LEU A 36 11.66 12.90 -21.22
C LEU A 36 11.01 12.85 -19.83
N ILE A 37 10.32 13.92 -19.42
CA ILE A 37 9.61 13.96 -18.13
C ILE A 37 8.52 12.88 -18.10
N LEU A 38 7.74 12.75 -19.18
CA LEU A 38 6.70 11.73 -19.27
C LEU A 38 7.28 10.31 -19.20
N ALA A 39 8.41 10.05 -19.87
CA ALA A 39 9.10 8.77 -19.81
C ALA A 39 9.62 8.46 -18.39
N VAL A 40 10.17 9.46 -17.69
CA VAL A 40 10.60 9.30 -16.28
C VAL A 40 9.40 9.02 -15.39
N VAL A 41 8.29 9.76 -15.53
CA VAL A 41 7.06 9.54 -14.76
C VAL A 41 6.51 8.12 -15.01
N LEU A 42 6.41 7.71 -16.27
CA LEU A 42 5.98 6.35 -16.63
C LEU A 42 6.90 5.29 -16.04
N THR A 43 8.21 5.49 -16.13
CA THR A 43 9.21 4.56 -15.56
C THR A 43 9.05 4.45 -14.05
N VAL A 44 8.89 5.58 -13.34
CA VAL A 44 8.65 5.61 -11.89
C VAL A 44 7.34 4.91 -11.55
N VAL A 45 6.26 5.16 -12.28
CA VAL A 45 4.96 4.52 -12.05
C VAL A 45 5.05 3.00 -12.27
N VAL A 46 5.71 2.54 -13.33
CA VAL A 46 5.90 1.10 -13.61
C VAL A 46 6.79 0.45 -12.56
N LEU A 47 7.87 1.09 -12.13
CA LEU A 47 8.74 0.55 -11.07
C LEU A 47 8.04 0.50 -9.71
N ARG A 48 7.22 1.51 -9.38
CA ARG A 48 6.40 1.50 -8.15
C ARG A 48 5.31 0.42 -8.21
N ARG A 49 4.68 0.23 -9.37
CA ARG A 49 3.73 -0.88 -9.59
C ARG A 49 4.41 -2.24 -9.49
N LYS A 50 5.61 -2.41 -10.05
CA LYS A 50 6.38 -3.67 -9.93
C LYS A 50 6.79 -3.97 -8.48
N LYS A 51 7.11 -2.97 -7.66
CA LYS A 51 7.32 -3.16 -6.22
C LYS A 51 6.03 -3.57 -5.47
N SER A 52 4.87 -3.13 -5.97
CA SER A 52 3.55 -3.53 -5.45
C SER A 52 3.11 -4.91 -5.91
N VAL A 53 3.73 -5.46 -6.97
CA VAL A 53 3.65 -6.90 -7.30
C VAL A 53 4.81 -7.60 -6.56
N ALA A 54 4.95 -7.32 -5.28
CA ALA A 54 5.71 -8.21 -4.42
C ALA A 54 4.95 -9.55 -4.44
N ASP A 55 5.70 -10.63 -4.65
CA ASP A 55 5.16 -11.98 -4.67
C ASP A 55 4.25 -12.19 -3.44
N PRO A 56 2.94 -12.43 -3.61
CA PRO A 56 1.99 -12.57 -2.50
C PRO A 56 2.43 -13.64 -1.49
N HIS A 57 3.17 -14.65 -1.94
CA HIS A 57 3.74 -15.67 -1.06
C HIS A 57 4.90 -15.15 -0.22
N ARG A 58 5.69 -14.19 -0.71
CA ARG A 58 6.76 -13.54 0.06
C ARG A 58 6.18 -12.63 1.13
N GLU A 59 5.18 -11.81 0.79
CA GLU A 59 4.52 -10.94 1.77
C GLU A 59 3.84 -11.77 2.88
N ARG A 60 3.15 -12.87 2.52
CA ARG A 60 2.56 -13.79 3.50
C ARG A 60 3.60 -14.44 4.42
N ARG A 61 4.78 -14.81 3.91
CA ARG A 61 5.88 -15.39 4.71
C ARG A 61 6.52 -14.36 5.64
N GLU A 62 6.69 -13.13 5.17
CA GLU A 62 7.24 -12.03 5.98
C GLU A 62 6.26 -11.66 7.10
N ALA A 63 4.96 -11.53 6.79
CA ALA A 63 3.90 -11.29 7.77
C ALA A 63 3.81 -12.41 8.82
N TYR A 64 3.95 -13.68 8.41
CA TYR A 64 3.99 -14.81 9.34
C TYR A 64 5.19 -14.74 10.29
N ARG A 65 6.38 -14.43 9.76
CA ARG A 65 7.60 -14.31 10.58
C ARG A 65 7.47 -13.20 11.61
N GLU A 66 7.03 -12.02 11.18
CA GLU A 66 6.80 -10.87 12.06
C GLU A 66 5.75 -11.20 13.14
N ALA A 67 4.64 -11.84 12.77
CA ALA A 67 3.62 -12.26 13.73
C ALA A 67 4.19 -13.25 14.77
N LYS A 68 5.03 -14.23 14.37
CA LYS A 68 5.69 -15.13 15.34
C LYS A 68 6.62 -14.38 16.29
N GLU A 69 7.34 -13.37 15.80
CA GLU A 69 8.21 -12.53 16.64
C GLU A 69 7.36 -11.73 17.64
N ASP A 70 6.28 -11.09 17.18
CA ASP A 70 5.33 -10.39 18.05
C ASP A 70 4.75 -11.31 19.14
N PHE A 71 4.41 -12.56 18.80
CA PHE A 71 3.91 -13.54 19.78
C PHE A 71 4.96 -13.92 20.83
N ARG A 72 6.25 -13.94 20.48
CA ARG A 72 7.35 -14.19 21.43
C ARG A 72 7.57 -13.00 22.36
N GLU A 73 7.35 -11.78 21.87
CA GLU A 73 7.47 -10.55 22.64
C GLU A 73 6.23 -10.26 23.50
N ALA A 74 5.06 -10.78 23.12
CA ALA A 74 3.80 -10.62 23.84
C ALA A 74 3.72 -11.45 25.15
N GLN A 75 4.82 -11.55 25.89
CA GLN A 75 4.88 -12.23 27.18
C GLN A 75 4.58 -11.28 28.34
N GLY A 76 3.82 -11.77 29.32
CA GLY A 76 3.45 -11.04 30.52
C GLY A 76 2.19 -10.16 30.37
N GLY A 77 1.68 -9.70 31.51
CA GLY A 77 0.43 -8.93 31.60
C GLY A 77 -0.78 -9.78 32.00
N GLY A 78 -1.92 -9.12 32.15
CA GLY A 78 -3.18 -9.78 32.50
C GLY A 78 -3.86 -10.42 31.29
N VAL A 79 -4.90 -11.21 31.57
CA VAL A 79 -5.77 -11.89 30.57
C VAL A 79 -6.28 -10.93 29.49
N ARG A 80 -6.73 -9.75 29.92
CA ARG A 80 -7.23 -8.71 29.03
C ARG A 80 -6.13 -8.17 28.10
N ASP A 81 -4.94 -7.92 28.64
CA ASP A 81 -3.81 -7.43 27.84
C ASP A 81 -3.37 -8.47 26.81
N ALA A 82 -3.31 -9.75 27.21
CA ALA A 82 -3.04 -10.85 26.30
C ALA A 82 -4.08 -10.91 25.18
N ALA A 83 -5.37 -10.83 25.51
CA ALA A 83 -6.45 -10.84 24.50
C ALA A 83 -6.38 -9.64 23.53
N ILE A 84 -5.97 -8.46 24.01
CA ILE A 84 -5.74 -7.29 23.17
C ILE A 84 -4.56 -7.53 22.23
N ARG A 85 -3.39 -7.88 22.77
CA ARG A 85 -2.17 -8.10 21.99
C ARG A 85 -2.36 -9.16 20.92
N VAL A 86 -2.86 -10.33 21.30
CA VAL A 86 -3.13 -11.44 20.37
C VAL A 86 -4.07 -11.00 19.26
N SER A 87 -5.13 -10.26 19.57
CA SER A 87 -6.06 -9.79 18.54
C SER A 87 -5.45 -8.81 17.55
N VAL A 88 -4.50 -7.98 17.99
CA VAL A 88 -3.83 -6.99 17.12
C VAL A 88 -2.85 -7.72 16.20
N ILE A 89 -2.10 -8.67 16.75
CA ILE A 89 -1.14 -9.49 15.99
C ILE A 89 -1.86 -10.26 14.88
N LEU A 90 -2.95 -10.96 15.21
CA LEU A 90 -3.69 -11.76 14.24
C LEU A 90 -4.35 -10.91 13.15
N ARG A 91 -4.95 -9.76 13.51
CA ARG A 91 -5.52 -8.85 12.49
C ARG A 91 -4.44 -8.27 11.59
N ARG A 92 -3.26 -7.98 12.13
CA ARG A 92 -2.10 -7.52 11.34
C ARG A 92 -1.57 -8.56 10.38
N TYR A 93 -1.50 -9.81 10.82
CA TYR A 93 -1.18 -10.91 9.93
C TYR A 93 -2.21 -11.00 8.78
N LEU A 94 -3.52 -10.95 9.08
CA LEU A 94 -4.57 -11.05 8.07
C LEU A 94 -4.54 -9.89 7.07
N ALA A 95 -4.41 -8.65 7.54
CA ALA A 95 -4.34 -7.48 6.66
C ALA A 95 -3.14 -7.55 5.69
N ARG A 96 -1.96 -7.99 6.16
CA ARG A 96 -0.78 -8.11 5.31
C ARG A 96 -0.81 -9.35 4.42
N SER A 97 -1.31 -10.48 4.91
CA SER A 97 -1.32 -11.75 4.15
C SER A 97 -2.43 -11.83 3.11
N LEU A 98 -3.55 -11.14 3.33
CA LEU A 98 -4.72 -11.14 2.47
C LEU A 98 -4.87 -9.84 1.68
N GLY A 99 -3.98 -8.86 1.88
CA GLY A 99 -3.99 -7.58 1.16
C GLY A 99 -5.20 -6.68 1.48
N GLU A 100 -5.96 -7.01 2.51
CA GLU A 100 -7.15 -6.26 2.92
C GLU A 100 -6.78 -5.11 3.88
N PRO A 101 -7.07 -3.85 3.54
CA PRO A 101 -6.73 -2.68 4.36
C PRO A 101 -7.55 -2.54 5.66
N SER A 102 -8.30 -3.57 6.09
CA SER A 102 -9.23 -3.52 7.24
C SER A 102 -8.56 -3.48 8.63
N LEU A 103 -7.23 -3.33 8.70
CA LEU A 103 -6.44 -3.33 9.94
C LEU A 103 -6.94 -2.31 11.01
N TYR A 104 -7.59 -1.23 10.57
CA TYR A 104 -8.06 -0.13 11.42
C TYR A 104 -9.55 -0.16 11.71
N GLU A 105 -10.27 -1.16 11.23
CA GLU A 105 -11.71 -1.28 11.48
C GLU A 105 -11.99 -1.78 12.91
N THR A 106 -13.12 -1.36 13.45
CA THR A 106 -13.57 -1.81 14.77
C THR A 106 -13.79 -3.33 14.77
N HIS A 107 -13.79 -3.98 15.94
CA HIS A 107 -13.98 -5.42 16.01
C HIS A 107 -15.31 -5.89 15.36
N GLU A 108 -16.36 -5.08 15.51
CA GLU A 108 -17.68 -5.26 14.90
C GLU A 108 -17.62 -5.14 13.37
N GLU A 109 -16.88 -4.17 12.84
CA GLU A 109 -16.65 -4.01 11.40
C GLU A 109 -15.83 -5.17 10.83
N PHE A 110 -14.80 -5.65 11.56
CA PHE A 110 -14.00 -6.81 11.17
C PHE A 110 -14.82 -8.11 11.13
N ILE A 111 -15.75 -8.32 12.08
CA ILE A 111 -16.64 -9.50 12.06
C ILE A 111 -17.73 -9.34 10.99
N SER A 112 -18.33 -8.16 10.85
CA SER A 112 -19.43 -7.93 9.91
C SER A 112 -18.98 -7.97 8.45
N ARG A 113 -17.76 -7.53 8.14
CA ARG A 113 -17.10 -7.74 6.85
C ARG A 113 -16.51 -9.15 6.81
N HIS A 114 -17.39 -10.14 6.65
CA HIS A 114 -17.03 -11.53 6.38
C HIS A 114 -16.02 -11.70 5.22
N ASP A 115 -15.83 -10.66 4.39
CA ASP A 115 -14.90 -10.64 3.27
C ASP A 115 -13.42 -10.79 3.68
N ALA A 116 -13.00 -10.30 4.84
CA ALA A 116 -11.61 -10.40 5.28
C ALA A 116 -11.17 -11.84 5.58
N LEU A 117 -12.10 -12.74 5.88
CA LEU A 117 -11.83 -14.17 6.12
C LEU A 117 -12.33 -15.07 4.97
N ASN A 118 -12.99 -14.51 3.94
CA ASN A 118 -13.55 -15.29 2.82
C ASN A 118 -12.48 -15.94 1.93
N SER A 119 -11.23 -15.48 2.00
CA SER A 119 -10.09 -16.10 1.34
C SER A 119 -9.55 -17.34 2.07
N LEU A 120 -9.97 -17.58 3.31
CA LEU A 120 -9.60 -18.77 4.08
C LEU A 120 -10.56 -19.93 3.79
N PRO A 121 -10.10 -21.19 3.89
CA PRO A 121 -10.97 -22.37 3.93
C PRO A 121 -12.05 -22.25 5.01
N GLY A 122 -13.24 -22.79 4.75
CA GLY A 122 -14.42 -22.59 5.60
C GLY A 122 -14.22 -23.01 7.06
N ASP A 123 -13.51 -24.11 7.28
CA ASP A 123 -13.13 -24.61 8.60
C ASP A 123 -12.20 -23.65 9.35
N VAL A 124 -11.17 -23.14 8.69
CA VAL A 124 -10.20 -22.17 9.27
C VAL A 124 -10.86 -20.82 9.51
N ARG A 125 -11.78 -20.40 8.63
CA ARG A 125 -12.57 -19.18 8.79
C ARG A 125 -13.45 -19.25 10.04
N ASP A 126 -14.19 -20.34 10.20
CA ASP A 126 -15.12 -20.50 11.33
C ASP A 126 -14.35 -20.55 12.66
N GLU A 127 -13.19 -21.21 12.67
CA GLU A 127 -12.29 -21.21 13.82
C GLU A 127 -11.75 -19.81 14.14
N ALA A 128 -11.30 -19.06 13.14
CA ALA A 128 -10.83 -17.69 13.30
C ALA A 128 -11.94 -16.79 13.87
N ALA A 129 -13.16 -16.88 13.32
CA ALA A 129 -14.32 -16.12 13.78
C ALA A 129 -14.65 -16.43 15.25
N GLN A 130 -14.68 -17.71 15.63
CA GLN A 130 -14.89 -18.13 17.01
C GLN A 130 -13.78 -17.60 17.93
N PHE A 131 -12.51 -17.70 17.51
CA PHE A 131 -11.38 -17.24 18.31
C PHE A 131 -11.44 -15.72 18.53
N PHE A 132 -11.71 -14.94 17.49
CA PHE A 132 -11.87 -13.50 17.60
C PHE A 132 -13.06 -13.10 18.49
N GLY A 133 -14.17 -13.84 18.44
CA GLY A 133 -15.30 -13.66 19.36
C GLY A 133 -14.90 -13.91 20.82
N ARG A 134 -14.13 -14.98 21.09
CA ARG A 134 -13.57 -15.24 22.43
C ARG A 134 -12.66 -14.10 22.90
N LEU A 135 -11.78 -13.60 22.03
CA LEU A 135 -10.90 -12.48 22.38
C LEU A 135 -11.69 -11.22 22.72
N ALA A 136 -12.79 -10.94 22.03
CA ALA A 136 -13.64 -9.80 22.36
C ALA A 136 -14.38 -9.98 23.68
N ALA A 137 -14.93 -11.16 23.94
CA ALA A 137 -15.51 -11.47 25.25
C ALA A 137 -14.51 -11.20 26.38
N LEU A 138 -13.26 -11.61 26.22
CA LEU A 138 -12.18 -11.38 27.20
C LEU A 138 -11.81 -9.89 27.36
N LYS A 139 -11.89 -9.10 26.29
CA LYS A 139 -11.61 -7.65 26.34
C LYS A 139 -12.68 -6.88 27.07
N TYR A 140 -13.95 -7.22 26.83
CA TYR A 140 -15.09 -6.46 27.33
C TYR A 140 -15.71 -7.07 28.60
N ALA A 141 -15.20 -8.21 29.09
CA ALA A 141 -15.65 -8.84 30.32
C ALA A 141 -15.53 -7.86 31.53
N PRO A 142 -16.58 -7.65 32.33
CA PRO A 142 -16.55 -6.74 33.48
C PRO A 142 -15.50 -7.12 34.52
N VAL A 143 -15.29 -8.42 34.70
CA VAL A 143 -14.25 -9.01 35.55
C VAL A 143 -13.35 -9.85 34.64
N PRO A 144 -12.02 -9.69 34.69
CA PRO A 144 -11.12 -10.54 33.93
C PRO A 144 -11.35 -11.99 34.38
N PRO A 145 -11.76 -12.89 33.47
CA PRO A 145 -11.98 -14.28 33.83
C PRO A 145 -10.67 -14.93 34.27
N ASP A 146 -10.78 -16.00 35.06
CA ASP A 146 -9.66 -16.83 35.50
C ASP A 146 -9.16 -17.72 34.34
N ALA A 147 -8.69 -17.06 33.30
CA ALA A 147 -8.09 -17.69 32.13
C ALA A 147 -6.58 -17.45 32.19
N GLU A 148 -5.79 -18.44 31.81
CA GLU A 148 -4.34 -18.25 31.76
C GLU A 148 -3.97 -17.38 30.54
N PRO A 149 -3.24 -16.25 30.73
CA PRO A 149 -2.77 -15.42 29.62
C PRO A 149 -1.94 -16.22 28.59
N ALA A 150 -1.20 -17.23 29.06
CA ALA A 150 -0.43 -18.14 28.22
C ALA A 150 -1.34 -18.95 27.27
N ALA A 151 -2.47 -19.47 27.75
CA ALA A 151 -3.40 -20.25 26.94
C ALA A 151 -4.01 -19.42 25.79
N ILE A 152 -4.28 -18.13 26.03
CA ILE A 152 -4.78 -17.22 24.99
C ILE A 152 -3.72 -16.99 23.90
N ARG A 153 -2.46 -16.78 24.32
CA ARG A 153 -1.34 -16.63 23.40
C ARG A 153 -1.12 -17.89 22.58
N ASP A 154 -1.08 -19.05 23.22
CA ASP A 154 -0.77 -20.32 22.58
C ASP A 154 -1.89 -20.72 21.59
N GLY A 155 -3.16 -20.51 21.96
CA GLY A 155 -4.27 -20.68 21.02
C GLY A 155 -4.23 -19.68 19.85
N GLY A 156 -3.74 -18.47 20.07
CA GLY A 156 -3.53 -17.48 18.99
C GLY A 156 -2.42 -17.91 18.04
N LEU A 157 -1.34 -18.50 18.57
CA LEU A 157 -0.24 -19.02 17.78
C LEU A 157 -0.67 -20.23 16.95
N GLU A 158 -1.44 -21.16 17.53
CA GLU A 158 -1.99 -22.31 16.81
C GLU A 158 -2.88 -21.87 15.64
N LEU A 159 -3.75 -20.89 15.88
CA LEU A 159 -4.59 -20.32 14.82
C LEU A 159 -3.74 -19.66 13.73
N LEU A 160 -2.69 -18.91 14.09
CA LEU A 160 -1.76 -18.32 13.12
C LEU A 160 -1.13 -19.40 12.23
N GLU A 161 -0.70 -20.51 12.84
CA GLU A 161 -0.08 -21.62 12.11
C GLU A 161 -1.06 -22.30 11.14
N ARG A 162 -2.30 -22.55 11.56
CA ARG A 162 -3.35 -23.05 10.65
C ARG A 162 -3.66 -22.08 9.52
N MET A 163 -3.84 -20.80 9.83
CA MET A 163 -4.09 -19.77 8.83
C MET A 163 -2.90 -19.54 7.88
N HIS A 164 -1.70 -20.00 8.22
CA HIS A 164 -0.54 -19.95 7.34
C HIS A 164 -0.40 -21.21 6.47
N ALA A 165 -0.79 -22.36 7.01
CA ALA A 165 -0.75 -23.64 6.31
C ALA A 165 -1.86 -23.83 5.27
N ALA A 166 -2.99 -23.14 5.46
CA ALA A 166 -4.13 -23.08 4.53
C ALA A 166 -3.80 -22.40 3.19
#